data_AF-A0A0G4M753-F1
#
_entry.id   AF-A0A0G4M753-F1
#
_cell.length_a   1.000
_cell.length_b   1.000
_cell.length_c   1.000
_cell.angle_alpha   90.00
_cell.angle_beta   90.00
_cell.angle_gamma   90.00
#
_symmetry.space_group_name_H-M   'P 1'
#
loop_
_entity.id
_entity.type
_entity.pdbx_description
1 polymer ?
#
loop_
_entity_poly.entity_id
_entity_poly.type
_entity_poly.pdbx_seq_one_letter_code
_entity_poly.pdbx_strand_id
1 'polypeptide(L)'
;MCSGTDAPILALRELQDAALAMGYNHLFDFDHQFSVEIEAYKQAFIERNSKPSGEIYRDVIQRSAKYYIPVLHGSWEDFSRRVEQESIASGRKPVMGPVEFAGRQTIFGETGVGRRASMMPANCDDTKHAPEECGVGEEADIITLNPLFDTEDSGWVFSKDVTGYNTRLQIPPRRCAIVTASRLSRRLILAMHEETWRHHHSMFSEMFPPTVALHHGFKAAYAPHPVYLDRGWQYEQIEAAFNGGRDGTSGGPGSPFDIENEHNHKGTSWYFNSEFAGLTWRRWLGYAQMDGRTNRAGEGTMRGGLQEESSAMSSGRMCLRSMLVHPIKFENPDERS
;
A
#
# COMPACT_ATOMS: atom_id res chain seq x y z
N MET A 1 -15.49 6.48 -13.38
CA MET A 1 -16.63 6.64 -12.48
C MET A 1 -16.67 5.42 -11.56
N CYS A 2 -16.07 5.52 -10.38
CA CYS A 2 -16.09 4.49 -9.35
C CYS A 2 -17.38 4.64 -8.54
N SER A 3 -18.18 3.57 -8.44
CA SER A 3 -19.50 3.62 -7.79
C SER A 3 -19.42 3.97 -6.30
N GLY A 4 -18.33 3.64 -5.62
CA GLY A 4 -18.15 3.90 -4.18
C GLY A 4 -17.70 5.33 -3.84
N THR A 5 -17.08 6.05 -4.77
CA THR A 5 -16.42 7.35 -4.50
C THR A 5 -16.98 8.51 -5.34
N ASP A 6 -17.42 8.24 -6.57
CA ASP A 6 -17.93 9.27 -7.49
C ASP A 6 -19.47 9.38 -7.44
N ALA A 7 -20.18 8.28 -7.21
CA ALA A 7 -21.65 8.27 -7.22
C ALA A 7 -22.28 9.16 -6.11
N PRO A 8 -21.75 9.21 -4.88
CA PRO A 8 -22.27 10.12 -3.86
C PRO A 8 -22.10 11.60 -4.25
N ILE A 9 -21.00 11.96 -4.92
CA ILE A 9 -20.75 13.34 -5.36
C ILE A 9 -21.79 13.77 -6.40
N LEU A 10 -22.00 12.91 -7.41
CA LEU A 10 -22.99 13.16 -8.45
C LEU A 10 -24.39 13.28 -7.84
N ALA A 11 -24.76 12.38 -6.93
CA ALA A 11 -26.06 12.44 -6.24
C ALA A 11 -26.25 13.74 -5.45
N LEU A 12 -25.23 14.20 -4.72
CA LEU A 12 -25.30 15.46 -3.98
C LEU A 12 -25.39 16.68 -4.91
N ARG A 13 -24.71 16.64 -6.06
CA ARG A 13 -24.78 17.70 -7.07
C ARG A 13 -26.15 17.80 -7.70
N GLU A 14 -26.73 16.68 -8.12
CA GLU A 14 -28.09 16.63 -8.65
C GLU A 14 -29.13 17.09 -7.61
N LEU A 15 -28.93 16.76 -6.34
CA LEU A 15 -29.79 17.22 -5.25
C LEU A 15 -29.72 18.76 -5.09
N GLN A 16 -28.52 19.33 -5.13
CA GLN A 16 -28.31 20.77 -5.06
C GLN A 16 -28.95 21.48 -6.27
N ASP A 17 -28.71 20.99 -7.48
CA ASP A 17 -29.27 21.55 -8.71
C ASP A 17 -30.80 21.50 -8.72
N ALA A 18 -31.39 20.39 -8.26
CA ALA A 18 -32.84 20.26 -8.11
C ALA A 18 -33.42 21.23 -7.06
N ALA A 19 -32.74 21.40 -5.92
CA ALA A 19 -33.15 22.33 -4.88
C ALA A 19 -33.13 23.79 -5.37
N LEU A 20 -32.10 24.17 -6.12
CA LEU A 20 -32.00 25.49 -6.75
C LEU A 20 -33.10 25.70 -7.79
N ALA A 21 -33.37 24.70 -8.64
CA ALA A 21 -34.44 24.77 -9.64
C ALA A 21 -35.84 24.94 -9.01
N MET A 22 -36.05 24.41 -7.80
CA MET A 22 -37.28 24.56 -7.03
C MET A 22 -37.37 25.87 -6.22
N GLY A 23 -36.36 26.74 -6.32
CA GLY A 23 -36.32 28.02 -5.60
C GLY A 23 -35.85 27.93 -4.15
N TYR A 24 -35.34 26.76 -3.72
CA TYR A 24 -34.73 26.61 -2.41
C TYR A 24 -33.26 27.03 -2.40
N ASN A 25 -33.04 28.31 -2.67
CA ASN A 25 -31.72 28.93 -2.52
C ASN A 25 -31.30 28.76 -1.04
N HIS A 26 -30.22 28.03 -0.79
CA HIS A 26 -29.66 27.71 0.54
C HIS A 26 -30.25 26.51 1.31
N LEU A 27 -31.02 25.62 0.68
CA LEU A 27 -31.43 24.38 1.35
C LEU A 27 -30.22 23.53 1.78
N PHE A 28 -29.29 23.40 0.85
CA PHE A 28 -28.09 22.58 1.00
C PHE A 28 -27.06 23.08 0.00
N ASP A 29 -25.86 23.36 0.49
CA ASP A 29 -24.68 23.68 -0.30
C ASP A 29 -23.57 22.76 0.17
N PHE A 30 -22.83 22.17 -0.75
CA PHE A 30 -21.73 21.28 -0.42
C PHE A 30 -20.54 21.54 -1.34
N ASP A 31 -19.37 21.52 -0.72
CA ASP A 31 -18.10 21.63 -1.41
C ASP A 31 -17.35 20.31 -1.23
N HIS A 32 -17.28 19.52 -2.31
CA HIS A 32 -16.63 18.22 -2.27
C HIS A 32 -15.11 18.39 -2.13
N GLN A 33 -14.58 17.99 -0.97
CA GLN A 33 -13.15 18.08 -0.70
C GLN A 33 -12.39 16.85 -1.21
N PHE A 34 -12.85 15.64 -0.84
CA PHE A 34 -12.25 14.37 -1.25
C PHE A 34 -13.24 13.22 -1.00
N SER A 35 -13.08 12.10 -1.71
CA SER A 35 -13.80 10.85 -1.42
C SER A 35 -12.81 9.76 -1.04
N VAL A 36 -13.08 9.04 0.05
CA VAL A 36 -12.31 7.86 0.47
C VAL A 36 -13.30 6.77 0.87
N GLU A 37 -13.03 5.53 0.46
CA GLU A 37 -13.77 4.36 0.93
C GLU A 37 -13.19 3.91 2.27
N ILE A 38 -14.01 3.89 3.32
CA ILE A 38 -13.61 3.49 4.66
C ILE A 38 -14.04 2.05 4.89
N GLU A 39 -13.08 1.14 5.06
CA GLU A 39 -13.34 -0.27 5.33
C GLU A 39 -13.05 -0.59 6.81
N ALA A 40 -14.11 -0.60 7.63
CA ALA A 40 -14.02 -0.73 9.08
C ALA A 40 -13.31 -2.02 9.53
N TYR A 41 -13.48 -3.13 8.81
CA TYR A 41 -12.83 -4.40 9.18
C TYR A 41 -11.32 -4.39 8.94
N LYS A 42 -10.87 -3.74 7.85
CA LYS A 42 -9.44 -3.56 7.58
C LYS A 42 -8.82 -2.62 8.61
N GLN A 43 -9.52 -1.55 8.98
CA GLN A 43 -9.09 -0.65 10.04
C GLN A 43 -8.98 -1.39 11.38
N ALA A 44 -9.98 -2.16 11.79
CA ALA A 44 -9.93 -2.95 13.02
C ALA A 44 -8.82 -4.01 13.00
N PHE A 45 -8.55 -4.63 11.84
CA PHE A 45 -7.41 -5.54 11.68
C PHE A 45 -6.09 -4.80 11.88
N ILE A 46 -5.91 -3.64 11.25
CA ILE A 46 -4.73 -2.80 11.44
C ILE A 46 -4.62 -2.38 12.90
N GLU A 47 -5.64 -1.83 13.54
CA GLU A 47 -5.60 -1.41 14.95
C GLU A 47 -5.28 -2.56 15.91
N ARG A 48 -5.80 -3.77 15.63
CA ARG A 48 -5.56 -4.95 16.46
C ARG A 48 -4.16 -5.53 16.30
N ASN A 49 -3.64 -5.57 15.08
CA ASN A 49 -2.39 -6.25 14.73
C ASN A 49 -1.19 -5.30 14.57
N SER A 50 -1.45 -3.99 14.49
CA SER A 50 -0.44 -2.94 14.31
C SER A 50 -0.27 -2.09 15.56
N LYS A 51 -0.66 -2.62 16.74
CA LYS A 51 -0.32 -1.96 18.00
C LYS A 51 1.17 -1.63 17.97
N PRO A 52 1.58 -0.38 18.21
CA PRO A 52 2.99 -0.02 18.20
C PRO A 52 3.69 -0.76 19.34
N SER A 53 4.22 -1.94 19.05
CA SER A 53 5.05 -2.73 19.96
C SER A 53 6.44 -2.84 19.34
N GLY A 54 7.27 -1.82 19.59
CA GLY A 54 8.65 -1.79 19.12
C GLY A 54 9.12 -0.38 18.76
N GLU A 55 10.44 -0.18 18.67
CA GLU A 55 11.09 1.11 18.44
C GLU A 55 10.78 1.65 17.03
N ILE A 56 10.20 2.87 16.99
CA ILE A 56 9.52 3.46 15.82
C ILE A 56 10.39 4.55 15.18
N TYR A 57 11.58 4.12 14.71
CA TYR A 57 12.34 4.55 13.51
C TYR A 57 13.35 5.72 13.54
N ARG A 58 14.37 5.51 12.68
CA ARG A 58 15.14 6.50 11.88
C ARG A 58 15.02 6.26 10.35
N ASP A 59 14.43 5.14 9.91
CA ASP A 59 14.57 4.56 8.57
C ASP A 59 13.23 4.13 7.92
N VAL A 60 12.10 4.77 8.28
CA VAL A 60 10.75 4.31 7.90
C VAL A 60 10.60 4.07 6.40
N ILE A 61 11.18 4.94 5.57
CA ILE A 61 11.11 4.80 4.10
C ILE A 61 11.99 3.64 3.62
N GLN A 62 13.18 3.46 4.18
CA GLN A 62 14.11 2.39 3.78
C GLN A 62 13.57 1.03 4.22
N ARG A 63 13.11 0.91 5.47
CA ARG A 63 12.51 -0.33 6.00
C ARG A 63 11.21 -0.67 5.32
N SER A 64 10.40 0.34 5.02
CA SER A 64 9.14 0.11 4.32
C SER A 64 9.34 -0.24 2.86
N ALA A 65 10.52 -0.06 2.28
CA ALA A 65 10.79 -0.41 0.89
C ALA A 65 11.15 -1.90 0.71
N LYS A 66 11.13 -2.73 1.76
CA LYS A 66 11.56 -4.14 1.72
C LYS A 66 10.49 -5.07 2.32
N TYR A 67 10.25 -6.22 1.70
CA TYR A 67 9.44 -7.28 2.29
C TYR A 67 10.16 -7.90 3.49
N TYR A 68 9.44 -8.09 4.59
CA TYR A 68 9.94 -8.82 5.76
C TYR A 68 9.64 -10.32 5.60
N ILE A 69 10.70 -11.13 5.57
CA ILE A 69 10.64 -12.60 5.41
C ILE A 69 11.19 -13.22 6.70
N PRO A 70 10.33 -13.62 7.66
CA PRO A 70 10.76 -13.95 9.03
C PRO A 70 11.84 -15.03 9.11
N VAL A 71 11.78 -16.04 8.24
CA VAL A 71 12.74 -17.15 8.25
C VAL A 71 14.16 -16.73 7.82
N LEU A 72 14.29 -15.65 7.04
CA LEU A 72 15.57 -15.12 6.59
C LEU A 72 16.04 -13.92 7.40
N HIS A 73 15.10 -13.08 7.83
CA HIS A 73 15.40 -11.81 8.48
C HIS A 73 15.43 -11.91 10.00
N GLY A 74 14.93 -13.01 10.59
CA GLY A 74 14.94 -13.22 12.03
C GLY A 74 13.83 -12.47 12.74
N SER A 75 14.14 -11.82 13.85
CA SER A 75 13.18 -10.97 14.57
C SER A 75 12.96 -9.64 13.85
N TRP A 76 11.94 -8.87 14.28
CA TRP A 76 11.72 -7.52 13.75
C TRP A 76 12.90 -6.56 14.04
N GLU A 77 13.57 -6.73 15.18
CA GLU A 77 14.75 -5.96 15.56
C GLU A 77 15.94 -6.29 14.65
N ASP A 78 16.16 -7.58 14.37
CA ASP A 78 17.22 -8.04 13.46
C ASP A 78 16.99 -7.54 12.03
N PHE A 79 15.75 -7.59 11.56
CA PHE A 79 15.36 -7.02 10.27
C PHE A 79 15.63 -5.51 10.20
N SER A 80 15.25 -4.76 11.24
CA SER A 80 15.44 -3.31 11.29
C SER A 80 16.93 -2.96 11.26
N ARG A 81 17.75 -3.64 12.06
CA ARG A 81 19.21 -3.45 12.07
C ARG A 81 19.85 -3.80 10.72
N ARG A 82 19.37 -4.85 10.06
CA ARG A 82 19.84 -5.26 8.72
C ARG A 82 19.55 -4.18 7.69
N VAL A 83 18.33 -3.67 7.62
CA VAL A 83 17.95 -2.61 6.68
C VAL A 83 18.80 -1.36 6.90
N GLU A 84 19.04 -0.98 8.15
CA GLU A 84 19.92 0.16 8.46
C GLU A 84 21.33 -0.06 7.92
N GLN A 85 21.91 -1.25 8.13
CA GLN A 85 23.23 -1.60 7.60
C GLN A 85 23.27 -1.59 6.07
N GLU A 86 22.25 -2.15 5.40
CA GLU A 86 22.10 -2.13 3.94
C GLU A 86 22.00 -0.68 3.42
N SER A 87 21.22 0.16 4.10
CA SER A 87 21.07 1.59 3.79
C SER A 87 22.41 2.33 3.91
N ILE A 88 23.16 2.12 5.00
CA ILE A 88 24.51 2.70 5.18
C ILE A 88 25.47 2.20 4.09
N ALA A 89 25.47 0.90 3.80
CA ALA A 89 26.33 0.28 2.80
C ALA A 89 26.04 0.76 1.38
N SER A 90 24.79 1.13 1.08
CA SER A 90 24.40 1.69 -0.22
C SER A 90 25.05 3.04 -0.53
N GLY A 91 25.55 3.74 0.49
CA GLY A 91 26.09 5.11 0.38
C GLY A 91 25.02 6.17 0.07
N ARG A 92 23.74 5.79 -0.02
CA ARG A 92 22.63 6.74 -0.24
C ARG A 92 22.27 7.42 1.07
N LYS A 93 22.00 8.72 1.01
CA LYS A 93 21.53 9.48 2.17
C LYS A 93 20.14 8.97 2.57
N PRO A 94 19.93 8.55 3.83
CA PRO A 94 18.60 8.23 4.31
C PRO A 94 17.67 9.43 4.16
N VAL A 95 16.47 9.18 3.65
CA VAL A 95 15.40 10.18 3.54
C VAL A 95 14.84 10.45 4.93
N MET A 96 15.07 11.66 5.42
CA MET A 96 14.51 12.18 6.67
C MET A 96 13.83 13.52 6.36
N GLY A 97 12.52 13.55 6.50
CA GLY A 97 11.71 14.74 6.22
C GLY A 97 11.44 14.99 4.73
N PRO A 98 10.96 16.20 4.41
CA PRO A 98 10.56 16.58 3.07
C PRO A 98 11.70 16.40 2.06
N VAL A 99 11.39 15.89 0.88
CA VAL A 99 12.36 15.71 -0.20
C VAL A 99 12.30 16.90 -1.16
N GLU A 100 13.44 17.55 -1.36
CA GLU A 100 13.57 18.63 -2.34
C GLU A 100 13.73 18.08 -3.77
N PHE A 101 12.98 18.64 -4.71
CA PHE A 101 13.11 18.36 -6.14
C PHE A 101 12.67 19.57 -6.97
N ALA A 102 13.10 19.61 -8.23
CA ALA A 102 12.78 20.72 -9.12
C ALA A 102 11.26 20.81 -9.38
N GLY A 103 10.67 21.98 -9.13
CA GLY A 103 9.23 22.19 -9.31
C GLY A 103 8.36 21.76 -8.12
N ARG A 104 8.96 21.36 -6.99
CA ARG A 104 8.22 21.14 -5.74
C ARG A 104 7.47 22.41 -5.35
N GLN A 105 6.21 22.25 -4.98
CA GLN A 105 5.39 23.29 -4.40
C GLN A 105 5.29 23.07 -2.89
N THR A 106 5.20 24.16 -2.12
CA THR A 106 4.91 24.07 -0.70
C THR A 106 3.41 23.86 -0.49
N ILE A 107 3.03 23.27 0.64
CA ILE A 107 1.63 23.15 1.09
C ILE A 107 1.38 24.01 2.33
N PHE A 108 0.12 24.31 2.66
CA PHE A 108 -0.23 25.25 3.73
C PHE A 108 0.39 24.87 5.08
N GLY A 109 0.44 23.59 5.43
CA GLY A 109 1.04 23.16 6.69
C GLY A 109 2.57 23.29 6.75
N GLU A 110 3.25 23.62 5.65
CA GLU A 110 4.67 23.98 5.60
C GLU A 110 4.90 25.51 5.64
N THR A 111 3.87 26.33 5.36
CA THR A 111 4.02 27.79 5.23
C THR A 111 4.12 28.57 6.55
N GLY A 112 4.09 27.89 7.70
CA GLY A 112 4.48 28.48 8.99
C GLY A 112 3.54 29.52 9.60
N VAL A 113 2.30 29.69 9.10
CA VAL A 113 1.30 30.53 9.77
C VAL A 113 0.65 29.74 10.93
N GLY A 114 1.37 29.64 12.06
CA GLY A 114 0.90 28.93 13.27
C GLY A 114 1.95 28.01 13.92
N ARG A 115 1.51 27.16 14.86
CA ARG A 115 2.35 26.42 15.83
C ARG A 115 3.16 25.22 15.29
N ARG A 116 3.13 24.89 13.99
CA ARG A 116 4.02 23.90 13.35
C ARG A 116 4.25 24.26 11.88
N ALA A 117 5.49 24.57 11.51
CA ALA A 117 5.92 24.84 10.12
C ALA A 117 6.46 23.57 9.42
N SER A 118 6.17 22.39 9.97
CA SER A 118 6.72 21.11 9.53
C SER A 118 5.69 20.00 9.70
N MET A 119 5.63 19.10 8.72
CA MET A 119 4.87 17.85 8.80
C MET A 119 5.64 16.75 9.53
N MET A 120 6.89 17.01 9.91
CA MET A 120 7.68 16.08 10.70
C MET A 120 7.15 15.98 12.14
N PRO A 121 7.41 14.85 12.81
CA PRO A 121 7.21 14.74 14.24
C PRO A 121 7.91 15.86 15.01
N ALA A 122 7.33 16.34 16.11
CA ALA A 122 7.85 17.51 16.82
C ALA A 122 9.26 17.32 17.41
N ASN A 123 9.62 16.09 17.78
CA ASN A 123 10.95 15.79 18.31
C ASN A 123 12.00 15.52 17.22
N CYS A 124 11.64 15.66 15.93
CA CYS A 124 12.58 15.58 14.82
C CYS A 124 13.19 16.95 14.44
N ASP A 125 12.68 18.04 15.00
CA ASP A 125 12.98 19.42 14.57
C ASP A 125 13.87 20.19 15.56
N ASP A 126 14.42 19.52 16.59
CA ASP A 126 15.25 20.18 17.61
C ASP A 126 16.55 19.43 17.87
N THR A 127 17.66 20.17 17.92
CA THR A 127 19.00 19.72 18.37
C THR A 127 19.03 19.10 19.78
N LYS A 128 17.91 19.19 20.52
CA LYS A 128 17.74 18.63 21.87
C LYS A 128 17.49 17.13 21.92
N HIS A 129 17.03 16.51 20.83
CA HIS A 129 16.75 15.08 20.78
C HIS A 129 17.77 14.35 19.93
N ALA A 130 18.12 13.13 20.33
CA ALA A 130 18.96 12.30 19.49
C ALA A 130 18.20 11.98 18.18
N PRO A 131 18.87 11.87 17.02
CA PRO A 131 18.24 11.44 15.78
C PRO A 131 17.46 10.11 15.90
N GLU A 132 17.88 9.25 16.83
CA GLU A 132 17.25 7.97 17.21
C GLU A 132 15.84 8.14 17.82
N GLU A 133 15.57 9.29 18.45
CA GLU A 133 14.31 9.56 19.16
C GLU A 133 13.24 10.17 18.23
N CYS A 134 13.64 10.65 17.05
CA CYS A 134 12.78 11.35 16.09
C CYS A 134 11.54 10.51 15.73
N GLY A 135 10.36 10.99 16.10
CA GLY A 135 9.08 10.38 15.79
C GLY A 135 8.76 9.11 16.58
N VAL A 136 9.58 8.68 17.54
CA VAL A 136 9.28 7.51 18.37
C VAL A 136 7.98 7.71 19.13
N GLY A 137 7.08 6.71 19.07
CA GLY A 137 5.75 6.77 19.70
C GLY A 137 4.69 7.55 18.93
N GLU A 138 5.05 8.29 17.87
CA GLU A 138 4.07 8.92 16.98
C GLU A 138 3.55 7.90 15.94
N GLU A 139 2.24 7.93 15.66
CA GLU A 139 1.67 7.10 14.59
C GLU A 139 2.15 7.53 13.20
N ALA A 140 2.23 6.59 12.26
CA ALA A 140 2.50 6.90 10.86
C ALA A 140 1.28 7.55 10.18
N ASP A 141 1.52 8.52 9.33
CA ASP A 141 0.50 9.17 8.50
C ASP A 141 -0.05 8.28 7.41
N ILE A 142 0.80 7.41 6.88
CA ILE A 142 0.37 6.35 5.97
C ILE A 142 0.87 5.02 6.50
N ILE A 143 -0.04 4.06 6.60
CA ILE A 143 0.28 2.66 6.87
C ILE A 143 -0.21 1.84 5.68
N THR A 144 0.69 1.13 5.03
CA THR A 144 0.41 0.28 3.86
C THR A 144 0.58 -1.19 4.22
N LEU A 145 -0.01 -2.05 3.39
CA LEU A 145 0.08 -3.52 3.53
C LEU A 145 0.98 -4.16 2.46
N ASN A 146 1.63 -3.34 1.64
CA ASN A 146 2.74 -3.73 0.76
C ASN A 146 3.90 -2.74 0.93
N PRO A 147 5.13 -3.11 0.55
CA PRO A 147 6.27 -2.20 0.62
C PRO A 147 6.03 -0.88 -0.12
N LEU A 148 6.55 0.20 0.47
CA LEU A 148 6.68 1.54 -0.10
C LEU A 148 7.88 1.58 -1.06
N PHE A 149 7.77 0.93 -2.21
CA PHE A 149 8.88 0.80 -3.14
C PHE A 149 9.16 2.08 -3.91
N ASP A 150 10.41 2.23 -4.34
CA ASP A 150 10.84 3.27 -5.25
C ASP A 150 10.41 2.91 -6.68
N THR A 151 9.62 3.77 -7.32
CA THR A 151 9.13 3.52 -8.68
C THR A 151 10.18 3.85 -9.75
N GLU A 152 11.25 4.56 -9.39
CA GLU A 152 12.32 4.87 -10.33
C GLU A 152 13.02 3.58 -10.79
N ASP A 153 13.03 3.36 -12.10
CA ASP A 153 13.61 2.18 -12.75
C ASP A 153 13.08 0.83 -12.25
N SER A 154 11.88 0.80 -11.66
CA SER A 154 11.29 -0.43 -11.10
C SER A 154 10.61 -1.33 -12.14
N GLY A 155 10.52 -0.89 -13.39
CA GLY A 155 9.76 -1.58 -14.45
C GLY A 155 8.24 -1.55 -14.28
N TRP A 156 7.72 -0.89 -13.24
CA TRP A 156 6.28 -0.79 -13.01
C TRP A 156 5.62 0.10 -14.07
N VAL A 157 4.51 -0.38 -14.64
CA VAL A 157 3.88 0.22 -15.83
C VAL A 157 3.38 1.65 -15.62
N PHE A 158 2.93 1.99 -14.41
CA PHE A 158 2.45 3.34 -14.06
C PHE A 158 3.51 4.22 -13.38
N SER A 159 4.79 3.80 -13.38
CA SER A 159 5.88 4.55 -12.75
C SER A 159 5.98 6.01 -13.23
N LYS A 160 5.59 6.29 -14.47
CA LYS A 160 5.64 7.63 -15.09
C LYS A 160 4.29 8.37 -15.07
N ASP A 161 3.26 7.81 -14.45
CA ASP A 161 1.92 8.42 -14.39
C ASP A 161 1.88 9.55 -13.35
N VAL A 162 2.41 10.70 -13.76
CA VAL A 162 2.34 11.97 -13.03
C VAL A 162 1.66 13.01 -13.90
N THR A 163 0.75 13.78 -13.31
CA THR A 163 -0.03 14.82 -13.98
C THR A 163 0.13 16.15 -13.25
N GLY A 164 0.14 17.26 -14.00
CA GLY A 164 0.27 18.62 -13.46
C GLY A 164 1.70 19.12 -13.27
N TYR A 165 2.68 18.21 -13.17
CA TYR A 165 4.09 18.58 -13.05
C TYR A 165 4.69 19.10 -14.38
N ASN A 166 5.69 19.99 -14.29
CA ASN A 166 6.37 20.52 -15.46
C ASN A 166 7.22 19.45 -16.16
N THR A 167 6.80 19.04 -17.36
CA THR A 167 7.43 17.98 -18.16
C THR A 167 8.83 18.31 -18.68
N ARG A 168 9.29 19.57 -18.56
CA ARG A 168 10.67 19.96 -18.87
C ARG A 168 11.65 19.67 -17.73
N LEU A 169 11.14 19.39 -16.53
CA LEU A 169 11.94 19.04 -15.36
C LEU A 169 12.00 17.52 -15.21
N GLN A 170 12.91 17.04 -14.36
CA GLN A 170 12.95 15.63 -13.97
C GLN A 170 11.63 15.25 -13.29
N ILE A 171 11.14 14.04 -13.57
CA ILE A 171 9.96 13.51 -12.90
C ILE A 171 10.23 13.47 -11.38
N PRO A 172 9.31 13.95 -10.52
CA PRO A 172 9.53 13.99 -9.08
C PRO A 172 9.86 12.61 -8.50
N PRO A 173 10.56 12.54 -7.35
CA PRO A 173 10.76 11.27 -6.64
C PRO A 173 9.41 10.69 -6.24
N ARG A 174 9.24 9.37 -6.32
CA ARG A 174 7.93 8.71 -6.16
C ARG A 174 8.05 7.45 -5.33
N ARG A 175 7.08 7.23 -4.45
CA ARG A 175 6.89 5.97 -3.73
C ARG A 175 5.53 5.41 -4.08
N CYS A 176 5.42 4.09 -4.13
CA CYS A 176 4.17 3.42 -4.41
C CYS A 176 3.99 2.23 -3.47
N ALA A 177 2.74 1.89 -3.18
CA ALA A 177 2.36 0.60 -2.61
C ALA A 177 1.17 0.06 -3.39
N ILE A 178 1.44 -0.96 -4.20
CA ILE A 178 0.40 -1.60 -5.02
C ILE A 178 -0.63 -2.26 -4.11
N VAL A 179 -1.89 -2.25 -4.54
CA VAL A 179 -3.09 -2.42 -3.73
C VAL A 179 -3.36 -1.18 -2.89
N THR A 180 -4.41 -0.43 -3.26
CA THR A 180 -4.95 0.74 -2.54
C THR A 180 -5.59 0.39 -1.18
N ALA A 181 -4.87 -0.37 -0.35
CA ALA A 181 -5.23 -0.72 1.01
C ALA A 181 -4.23 -0.06 1.97
N SER A 182 -4.61 1.13 2.45
CA SER A 182 -3.80 1.92 3.36
C SER A 182 -4.65 2.67 4.40
N ARG A 183 -4.09 2.88 5.60
CA ARG A 183 -4.61 3.85 6.56
C ARG A 183 -3.94 5.18 6.31
N LEU A 184 -4.72 6.24 6.11
CA LEU A 184 -4.24 7.60 5.85
C LEU A 184 -4.65 8.51 7.02
N SER A 185 -3.73 9.36 7.49
CA SER A 185 -4.03 10.37 8.49
C SER A 185 -4.79 11.54 7.86
N ARG A 186 -5.57 12.25 8.69
CA ARG A 186 -6.29 13.45 8.25
C ARG A 186 -5.35 14.50 7.64
N ARG A 187 -4.15 14.68 8.21
CA ARG A 187 -3.19 15.67 7.73
C ARG A 187 -2.61 15.32 6.35
N LEU A 188 -2.36 14.03 6.09
CA LEU A 188 -1.94 13.57 4.78
C LEU A 188 -3.05 13.74 3.73
N ILE A 189 -4.29 13.41 4.07
CA ILE A 189 -5.44 13.61 3.17
C ILE A 189 -5.60 15.09 2.78
N LEU A 190 -5.46 16.00 3.74
CA LEU A 190 -5.53 17.44 3.45
C LEU A 190 -4.39 17.92 2.54
N ALA A 191 -3.17 17.39 2.73
CA ALA A 191 -2.05 17.68 1.85
C ALA A 191 -2.28 17.15 0.42
N MET A 192 -2.80 15.92 0.29
CA MET A 192 -3.17 15.35 -1.01
C MET A 192 -4.26 16.16 -1.73
N HIS A 193 -5.26 16.62 -0.97
CA HIS A 193 -6.30 17.50 -1.49
C HIS A 193 -5.69 18.81 -2.00
N GLU A 194 -4.80 19.44 -1.22
CA GLU A 194 -4.15 20.69 -1.61
C GLU A 194 -3.27 20.54 -2.86
N GLU A 195 -2.48 19.48 -2.96
CA GLU A 195 -1.71 19.15 -4.18
C GLU A 195 -2.62 19.05 -5.41
N THR A 196 -3.79 18.43 -5.27
CA THR A 196 -4.75 18.27 -6.38
C THR A 196 -5.48 19.58 -6.71
N TRP A 197 -6.03 20.25 -5.71
CA TRP A 197 -6.88 21.43 -5.88
C TRP A 197 -6.09 22.67 -6.27
N ARG A 198 -4.98 22.94 -5.56
CA ARG A 198 -4.22 24.19 -5.70
C ARG A 198 -3.10 24.08 -6.74
N HIS A 199 -2.43 22.94 -6.79
CA HIS A 199 -1.28 22.73 -7.67
C HIS A 199 -1.60 21.90 -8.91
N HIS A 200 -2.81 21.33 -8.99
CA HIS A 200 -3.24 20.46 -10.08
C HIS A 200 -2.34 19.23 -10.27
N HIS A 201 -1.65 18.83 -9.20
CA HIS A 201 -0.78 17.66 -9.17
C HIS A 201 -1.58 16.40 -8.83
N SER A 202 -1.41 15.36 -9.62
CA SER A 202 -1.95 14.04 -9.32
C SER A 202 -1.06 12.92 -9.86
N MET A 203 -1.26 11.71 -9.35
CA MET A 203 -0.53 10.51 -9.73
C MET A 203 -1.46 9.28 -9.65
N PHE A 204 -1.00 8.13 -10.14
CA PHE A 204 -1.71 6.87 -9.96
C PHE A 204 -2.10 6.63 -8.49
N SER A 205 -3.27 6.05 -8.23
CA SER A 205 -3.89 6.01 -6.89
C SER A 205 -3.04 5.33 -5.81
N GLU A 206 -2.24 4.33 -6.20
CA GLU A 206 -1.31 3.57 -5.33
C GLU A 206 0.00 4.32 -5.06
N MET A 207 0.32 5.29 -5.92
CA MET A 207 1.53 6.11 -5.89
C MET A 207 1.30 7.46 -5.21
N PHE A 208 0.11 8.05 -5.37
CA PHE A 208 -0.16 9.42 -4.93
C PHE A 208 -0.01 9.60 -3.41
N PRO A 209 -0.67 8.82 -2.52
CA PRO A 209 -0.54 9.02 -1.07
C PRO A 209 0.89 8.79 -0.56
N PRO A 210 1.61 7.70 -0.91
CA PRO A 210 2.99 7.53 -0.48
C PRO A 210 3.94 8.61 -1.04
N THR A 211 3.68 9.12 -2.24
CA THR A 211 4.52 10.16 -2.85
C THR A 211 4.29 11.52 -2.21
N VAL A 212 3.06 11.92 -1.92
CA VAL A 212 2.78 13.13 -1.12
C VAL A 212 3.41 13.01 0.26
N ALA A 213 3.35 11.81 0.86
CA ALA A 213 4.03 11.56 2.14
C ALA A 213 5.56 11.78 2.05
N LEU A 214 6.20 11.28 0.99
CA LEU A 214 7.61 11.49 0.69
C LEU A 214 7.96 12.97 0.49
N HIS A 215 7.19 13.67 -0.35
CA HIS A 215 7.48 15.05 -0.77
C HIS A 215 7.47 16.02 0.41
N HIS A 216 6.52 15.83 1.33
CA HIS A 216 6.28 16.75 2.44
C HIS A 216 6.77 16.20 3.80
N GLY A 217 7.43 15.05 3.82
CA GLY A 217 8.03 14.50 5.05
C GLY A 217 7.02 13.96 6.05
N PHE A 218 5.89 13.42 5.59
CA PHE A 218 4.97 12.68 6.44
C PHE A 218 5.55 11.30 6.81
N LYS A 219 5.16 10.79 7.97
CA LYS A 219 5.64 9.49 8.45
C LYS A 219 4.94 8.36 7.70
N ALA A 220 5.69 7.48 7.05
CA ALA A 220 5.13 6.47 6.15
C ALA A 220 5.66 5.06 6.44
N ALA A 221 4.79 4.14 6.81
CA ALA A 221 5.16 2.77 7.20
C ALA A 221 4.49 1.70 6.31
N TYR A 222 5.25 0.67 5.98
CA TYR A 222 4.72 -0.64 5.61
C TYR A 222 4.54 -1.46 6.90
N ALA A 223 3.34 -1.98 7.13
CA ALA A 223 3.04 -2.89 8.23
C ALA A 223 3.00 -4.33 7.67
N PRO A 224 4.06 -5.14 7.89
CA PRO A 224 4.08 -6.51 7.42
C PRO A 224 2.96 -7.31 8.07
N HIS A 225 2.20 -8.01 7.24
CA HIS A 225 1.22 -9.00 7.67
C HIS A 225 1.59 -10.36 7.06
N PRO A 226 1.07 -11.48 7.58
CA PRO A 226 1.29 -12.77 6.96
C PRO A 226 0.77 -12.78 5.51
N VAL A 227 1.70 -12.99 4.57
CA VAL A 227 1.43 -13.27 3.15
C VAL A 227 1.82 -14.71 2.90
N TYR A 228 0.86 -15.53 2.48
CA TYR A 228 1.07 -16.95 2.27
C TYR A 228 1.35 -17.24 0.79
N LEU A 229 2.17 -18.25 0.54
CA LEU A 229 2.50 -18.73 -0.80
C LEU A 229 1.82 -20.07 -1.06
N ASP A 230 1.34 -20.26 -2.28
CA ASP A 230 0.70 -21.50 -2.74
C ASP A 230 1.68 -22.66 -2.98
N ARG A 231 2.99 -22.37 -3.02
CA ARG A 231 4.08 -23.32 -3.28
C ARG A 231 5.17 -23.20 -2.21
N GLY A 232 5.84 -24.31 -1.92
CA GLY A 232 7.02 -24.34 -1.04
C GLY A 232 8.27 -23.85 -1.76
N TRP A 233 8.44 -22.53 -1.86
CA TRP A 233 9.63 -21.92 -2.45
C TRP A 233 10.87 -22.16 -1.58
N GLN A 234 12.04 -22.25 -2.20
CA GLN A 234 13.30 -22.13 -1.46
C GLN A 234 13.41 -20.69 -0.95
N TYR A 235 13.83 -20.50 0.30
CA TYR A 235 13.77 -19.20 0.96
C TYR A 235 14.58 -18.14 0.21
N GLU A 236 15.76 -18.51 -0.30
CA GLU A 236 16.65 -17.63 -1.07
C GLU A 236 15.99 -17.14 -2.36
N GLN A 237 15.13 -17.95 -2.98
CA GLN A 237 14.37 -17.55 -4.16
C GLN A 237 13.28 -16.53 -3.81
N ILE A 238 12.69 -16.61 -2.61
CA ILE A 238 11.73 -15.61 -2.12
C ILE A 238 12.43 -14.28 -1.92
N GLU A 239 13.59 -14.25 -1.25
CA GLU A 239 14.37 -13.01 -1.08
C GLU A 239 14.76 -12.42 -2.44
N ALA A 240 15.29 -13.24 -3.35
CA ALA A 240 15.67 -12.77 -4.69
C ALA A 240 14.47 -12.24 -5.50
N ALA A 241 13.28 -12.85 -5.36
CA ALA A 241 12.10 -12.42 -6.11
C ALA A 241 11.44 -11.16 -5.53
N PHE A 242 11.31 -11.07 -4.21
CA PHE A 242 10.54 -9.99 -3.56
C PHE A 242 11.42 -8.83 -3.06
N ASN A 243 12.70 -9.08 -2.83
CA ASN A 243 13.70 -8.10 -2.39
C ASN A 243 14.90 -8.02 -3.36
N GLY A 244 14.69 -8.36 -4.64
CA GLY A 244 15.72 -8.34 -5.69
C GLY A 244 16.02 -6.97 -6.28
N GLY A 245 15.31 -5.93 -5.82
CA GLY A 245 15.50 -4.55 -6.25
C GLY A 245 16.82 -3.95 -5.79
N ARG A 246 17.02 -2.67 -6.14
CA ARG A 246 18.21 -1.89 -5.78
C ARG A 246 18.47 -1.98 -4.28
N ASP A 247 19.70 -2.33 -3.92
CA ASP A 247 20.19 -2.48 -2.53
C ASP A 247 19.35 -3.45 -1.67
N GLY A 248 18.73 -4.47 -2.29
CA GLY A 248 17.93 -5.45 -1.56
C GLY A 248 16.55 -4.95 -1.14
N THR A 249 16.03 -3.91 -1.82
CA THR A 249 14.67 -3.39 -1.64
C THR A 249 13.72 -4.02 -2.66
N SER A 250 12.44 -3.65 -2.60
CA SER A 250 11.42 -4.02 -3.59
C SER A 250 11.28 -2.96 -4.70
N GLY A 251 12.16 -1.94 -4.77
CA GLY A 251 12.15 -0.89 -5.78
C GLY A 251 13.40 -0.88 -6.67
N GLY A 252 13.33 -0.17 -7.81
CA GLY A 252 14.42 -0.14 -8.79
C GLY A 252 14.60 -1.45 -9.58
N PRO A 253 15.72 -1.60 -10.32
CA PRO A 253 15.95 -2.75 -11.19
C PRO A 253 15.89 -4.06 -10.41
N GLY A 254 15.09 -5.02 -10.89
CA GLY A 254 14.84 -6.29 -10.19
C GLY A 254 13.65 -6.26 -9.23
N SER A 255 12.85 -5.18 -9.25
CA SER A 255 11.63 -5.07 -8.44
C SER A 255 10.65 -6.22 -8.70
N PRO A 256 9.96 -6.75 -7.66
CA PRO A 256 8.86 -7.68 -7.85
C PRO A 256 7.64 -7.09 -8.57
N PHE A 257 7.57 -5.75 -8.67
CA PHE A 257 6.50 -5.00 -9.32
C PHE A 257 6.81 -4.65 -10.78
N ASP A 258 7.97 -5.08 -11.29
CA ASP A 258 8.25 -5.08 -12.72
C ASP A 258 7.25 -6.01 -13.42
N ILE A 259 6.73 -5.60 -14.58
CA ILE A 259 5.80 -6.41 -15.39
C ILE A 259 6.37 -7.80 -15.70
N GLU A 260 7.69 -7.93 -15.83
CA GLU A 260 8.36 -9.21 -16.05
C GLU A 260 8.37 -10.08 -14.79
N ASN A 261 8.32 -9.49 -13.59
CA ASN A 261 8.41 -10.18 -12.31
C ASN A 261 7.06 -10.35 -11.58
N GLU A 262 6.00 -9.63 -11.99
CA GLU A 262 4.70 -9.67 -11.32
C GLU A 262 4.07 -11.07 -11.23
N HIS A 263 4.48 -11.99 -12.12
CA HIS A 263 4.05 -13.38 -12.08
C HIS A 263 4.35 -14.08 -10.75
N ASN A 264 5.40 -13.64 -10.02
CA ASN A 264 5.74 -14.13 -8.68
C ASN A 264 4.62 -13.89 -7.66
N HIS A 265 3.82 -12.84 -7.86
CA HIS A 265 2.70 -12.52 -6.98
C HIS A 265 1.45 -13.36 -7.20
N LYS A 266 1.34 -14.13 -8.30
CA LYS A 266 0.15 -14.94 -8.59
C LYS A 266 -0.14 -15.97 -7.51
N GLY A 267 0.93 -16.54 -6.94
CA GLY A 267 0.88 -17.53 -5.88
C GLY A 267 0.78 -16.96 -4.46
N THR A 268 0.71 -15.63 -4.30
CA THR A 268 0.64 -15.01 -2.96
C THR A 268 -0.81 -14.86 -2.51
N SER A 269 -1.07 -14.80 -1.20
CA SER A 269 -2.41 -14.48 -0.68
C SER A 269 -2.77 -13.00 -0.84
N TRP A 270 -1.81 -12.13 -1.16
CA TRP A 270 -1.98 -10.69 -1.18
C TRP A 270 -1.21 -10.03 -2.35
N TYR A 271 -1.93 -9.71 -3.42
CA TYR A 271 -1.53 -8.84 -4.53
C TYR A 271 -2.71 -8.65 -5.50
N PHE A 272 -2.75 -7.58 -6.30
CA PHE A 272 -3.87 -7.36 -7.24
C PHE A 272 -3.98 -8.46 -8.31
N ASN A 273 -2.85 -9.05 -8.70
CA ASN A 273 -2.76 -10.16 -9.64
C ASN A 273 -2.69 -11.54 -8.94
N SER A 274 -3.05 -11.63 -7.66
CA SER A 274 -3.10 -12.90 -6.94
C SER A 274 -4.22 -13.79 -7.48
N GLU A 275 -3.85 -15.01 -7.87
CA GLU A 275 -4.79 -16.07 -8.20
C GLU A 275 -5.10 -16.93 -6.96
N PHE A 276 -4.09 -17.11 -6.10
CA PHE A 276 -4.17 -17.93 -4.89
C PHE A 276 -5.20 -17.41 -3.87
N ALA A 277 -5.39 -16.10 -3.75
CA ALA A 277 -6.41 -15.51 -2.87
C ALA A 277 -7.81 -16.01 -3.22
N GLY A 278 -8.18 -15.88 -4.50
CA GLY A 278 -9.48 -16.34 -5.01
C GLY A 278 -9.66 -17.86 -4.91
N LEU A 279 -8.61 -18.61 -5.25
CA LEU A 279 -8.63 -20.07 -5.14
C LEU A 279 -8.87 -20.51 -3.70
N THR A 280 -8.12 -19.96 -2.75
CA THR A 280 -8.25 -20.28 -1.31
C THR A 280 -9.64 -19.94 -0.79
N TRP A 281 -10.19 -18.77 -1.14
CA TRP A 281 -11.54 -18.36 -0.74
C TRP A 281 -12.60 -19.34 -1.22
N ARG A 282 -12.59 -19.68 -2.52
CA ARG A 282 -13.60 -20.59 -3.11
C ARG A 282 -13.48 -22.01 -2.58
N ARG A 283 -12.26 -22.51 -2.37
CA ARG A 283 -12.02 -23.81 -1.71
C ARG A 283 -12.58 -23.81 -0.28
N TRP A 284 -12.44 -22.70 0.45
CA TRP A 284 -12.99 -22.55 1.80
C TRP A 284 -14.53 -22.51 1.82
N LEU A 285 -15.17 -21.90 0.81
CA LEU A 285 -16.62 -21.95 0.63
C LEU A 285 -17.15 -23.35 0.23
N GLY A 286 -16.27 -24.30 -0.08
CA GLY A 286 -16.64 -25.65 -0.48
C GLY A 286 -16.84 -25.82 -1.98
N TYR A 287 -16.32 -24.91 -2.81
CA TYR A 287 -16.27 -25.12 -4.25
C TYR A 287 -15.08 -26.02 -4.64
N ALA A 288 -15.33 -26.91 -5.60
CA ALA A 288 -14.25 -27.62 -6.29
C ALA A 288 -13.44 -26.61 -7.12
N GLN A 289 -12.12 -26.63 -7.00
CA GLN A 289 -11.24 -25.78 -7.82
C GLN A 289 -10.05 -26.59 -8.31
N MET A 290 -9.55 -26.22 -9.48
CA MET A 290 -8.26 -26.70 -9.97
C MET A 290 -7.16 -26.13 -9.08
N ASP A 291 -6.30 -27.00 -8.56
CA ASP A 291 -5.31 -26.64 -7.54
C ASP A 291 -4.08 -25.90 -8.05
N GLY A 292 -3.96 -25.65 -9.36
CA GLY A 292 -2.91 -24.83 -9.94
C GLY A 292 -1.50 -25.38 -9.72
N ARG A 293 -1.37 -26.69 -9.44
CA ARG A 293 -0.06 -27.36 -9.27
C ARG A 293 0.70 -27.53 -10.58
N THR A 294 0.10 -27.15 -11.70
CA THR A 294 0.81 -26.96 -12.98
C THR A 294 1.24 -25.49 -13.11
N ASN A 295 2.06 -25.16 -14.11
CA ASN A 295 2.58 -23.79 -14.30
C ASN A 295 1.52 -22.79 -14.83
N ARG A 296 0.22 -23.09 -14.73
CA ARG A 296 -0.86 -22.30 -15.32
C ARG A 296 -2.09 -22.22 -14.42
N ALA A 297 -2.72 -21.05 -14.43
CA ALA A 297 -3.97 -20.76 -13.74
C ALA A 297 -5.10 -21.66 -14.23
N GLY A 298 -5.87 -22.26 -13.31
CA GLY A 298 -7.04 -23.07 -13.68
C GLY A 298 -6.72 -24.45 -14.26
N GLU A 299 -5.46 -24.88 -14.21
CA GLU A 299 -5.03 -26.24 -14.49
C GLU A 299 -4.64 -26.98 -13.20
N GLY A 300 -4.28 -28.26 -13.29
CA GLY A 300 -3.94 -29.11 -12.14
C GLY A 300 -5.00 -30.17 -11.87
N THR A 301 -5.12 -30.55 -10.60
CA THR A 301 -6.10 -31.54 -10.17
C THR A 301 -7.30 -30.82 -9.58
N MET A 302 -8.50 -31.27 -9.90
CA MET A 302 -9.71 -30.77 -9.27
C MET A 302 -9.73 -31.20 -7.80
N ARG A 303 -9.78 -30.23 -6.87
CA ARG A 303 -9.74 -30.50 -5.43
C ARG A 303 -10.94 -29.91 -4.69
N GLY A 304 -11.33 -30.64 -3.65
CA GLY A 304 -12.47 -30.49 -2.73
C GLY A 304 -13.81 -30.36 -3.43
N GLY A 305 -14.71 -29.56 -2.83
CA GLY A 305 -16.13 -29.69 -3.14
C GLY A 305 -16.72 -30.90 -2.44
N LEU A 306 -18.05 -31.03 -2.54
CA LEU A 306 -18.82 -32.01 -1.78
C LEU A 306 -18.28 -33.44 -1.93
N GLN A 307 -17.85 -33.84 -3.12
CA GLN A 307 -17.38 -35.20 -3.39
C GLN A 307 -16.12 -35.55 -2.62
N GLU A 308 -15.07 -34.71 -2.68
CA GLU A 308 -13.83 -34.95 -1.95
C GLU A 308 -13.99 -34.65 -0.45
N GLU A 309 -14.81 -33.67 -0.06
CA GLU A 309 -15.03 -33.32 1.36
C GLU A 309 -15.89 -34.34 2.11
N SER A 310 -16.76 -35.08 1.42
CA SER A 310 -17.60 -36.15 2.00
C SER A 310 -16.94 -37.54 1.96
N SER A 311 -15.76 -37.66 1.34
CA SER A 311 -15.04 -38.93 1.27
C SER A 311 -14.56 -39.37 2.65
N ALA A 312 -14.67 -40.67 2.96
CA ALA A 312 -14.21 -41.24 4.23
C ALA A 312 -12.69 -41.10 4.46
N MET A 313 -11.92 -40.88 3.40
CA MET A 313 -10.47 -40.65 3.46
C MET A 313 -10.09 -39.15 3.54
N SER A 314 -11.09 -38.26 3.55
CA SER A 314 -10.89 -36.82 3.58
C SER A 314 -10.69 -36.31 5.01
N SER A 315 -9.95 -35.21 5.17
CA SER A 315 -9.92 -34.46 6.42
C SER A 315 -11.21 -33.64 6.66
N GLY A 316 -12.16 -33.67 5.72
CA GLY A 316 -13.38 -32.88 5.75
C GLY A 316 -13.18 -31.46 5.19
N ARG A 317 -14.02 -30.52 5.62
CA ARG A 317 -13.98 -29.12 5.18
C ARG A 317 -12.67 -28.43 5.59
N MET A 318 -12.24 -27.48 4.76
CA MET A 318 -11.05 -26.68 5.02
C MET A 318 -11.27 -25.74 6.22
N CYS A 319 -10.36 -25.78 7.19
CA CYS A 319 -10.30 -24.81 8.29
C CYS A 319 -9.09 -23.90 8.08
N LEU A 320 -9.32 -22.60 7.95
CA LEU A 320 -8.26 -21.59 7.79
C LEU A 320 -8.06 -20.81 9.09
N ARG A 321 -6.81 -20.45 9.38
CA ARG A 321 -6.50 -19.43 10.37
C ARG A 321 -6.91 -18.06 9.83
N SER A 322 -7.02 -17.07 10.72
CA SER A 322 -7.19 -15.67 10.29
C SER A 322 -6.10 -15.30 9.29
N MET A 323 -6.52 -14.92 8.10
CA MET A 323 -5.66 -14.60 6.96
C MET A 323 -6.19 -13.33 6.31
N LEU A 324 -5.28 -12.48 5.87
CA LEU A 324 -5.60 -11.40 4.95
C LEU A 324 -5.42 -11.90 3.52
N VAL A 325 -6.49 -11.82 2.73
CA VAL A 325 -6.46 -12.14 1.30
C VAL A 325 -6.78 -10.89 0.48
N HIS A 326 -6.17 -10.78 -0.70
CA HIS A 326 -6.53 -9.72 -1.64
C HIS A 326 -8.03 -9.83 -1.99
N PRO A 327 -8.76 -8.71 -2.19
CA PRO A 327 -10.17 -8.71 -2.58
C PRO A 327 -10.50 -9.73 -3.68
N ILE A 328 -11.56 -10.49 -3.44
CA ILE A 328 -11.99 -11.59 -4.30
C ILE A 328 -12.75 -11.00 -5.49
N LYS A 329 -12.21 -11.20 -6.70
CA LYS A 329 -12.77 -10.65 -7.95
C LYS A 329 -14.12 -11.27 -8.34
N PHE A 330 -14.31 -12.54 -7.99
CA PHE A 330 -15.56 -13.29 -8.21
C PHE A 330 -15.65 -14.43 -7.19
N GLU A 331 -16.85 -14.60 -6.62
CA GLU A 331 -17.09 -15.58 -5.57
C GLU A 331 -17.55 -16.90 -6.17
N ASN A 332 -18.54 -16.88 -7.06
CA ASN A 332 -19.05 -18.07 -7.70
C ASN A 332 -18.16 -18.44 -8.89
N PRO A 333 -17.66 -19.69 -9.01
CA PRO A 333 -16.91 -20.15 -10.17
C PRO A 333 -17.58 -19.84 -11.53
N ASP A 334 -18.91 -19.80 -11.56
CA ASP A 334 -19.71 -19.55 -12.77
C ASP A 334 -19.72 -18.07 -13.21
N GLU A 335 -19.32 -17.13 -12.35
CA GLU A 335 -19.24 -15.69 -12.67
C GLU A 335 -18.08 -15.33 -13.62
N ARG A 336 -17.20 -16.30 -13.92
CA ARG A 336 -16.03 -16.10 -14.78
C ARG A 336 -16.35 -16.09 -16.28
N SER A 337 -17.64 -16.13 -16.66
CA SER A 337 -18.14 -16.25 -18.04
C SER A 337 -17.93 -14.99 -18.88
#